data_AF-A0A6J6MM62-F1
#
_entry.id   AF-A0A6J6MM62-F1
#
_cell.length_a   1.000
_cell.length_b   1.000
_cell.length_c   1.000
_cell.angle_alpha   90.00
_cell.angle_beta   90.00
_cell.angle_gamma   90.00
#
_symmetry.space_group_name_H-M   'P 1'
#
loop_
_entity.id
_entity.type
_entity.pdbx_description
1 polymer ?
#
loop_
_entity_poly.entity_id
_entity_poly.type
_entity_poly.pdbx_seq_one_letter_code
_entity_poly.pdbx_strand_id
1 'polypeptide(L)'
;MQEYIDVNVTMKDNVFTPKRVTVDPGATIHWPNEGYNEHNIIPDKKKAEWGDKLIGVGEEYEYTFAKPGVYEYFCSIHGSPGRGMFGSITVRNADGTVPSSKKSNAPDETATSSGKSKTIRVPADAKTIQGGVDKANPGDMVLVSPGVYHEAVLVTTDRVVIRGVDRNKTILDGRYELENGIKIIGANGVVVENMTARRYERNGFFWTGVKGYRGSYLTSTRTGDYGIYAFDSVEGILDHDYGSGSPDAGFYIGQCFPCDSIIRDSISEYNGLGYSGTNASGNLVIANSIWRYNRAGIVPNSGDGEALAPQRKATVIGNLVYSNNNGETPAIGAAKLAQGNGILIAGGSDNLVTKNRVWDHDVAGIVSVLNPDKTVFFANRNRVINNIVSESGEGDLATFGGEGNCFSDNVFKTSKPSNIEEVLPCPTGVGIPATDELDLQKYIDASKPPSVDYKIAKTPKPPVLAGMKNPKGAKAVPAVGIKAEVNKWKKANLKSIRMPKAITNMKTTKTP
;
A
#
# COMPACT_ATOMS: atom_id res chain seq x y z
N MET A 1 -4.84 18.27 44.93
CA MET A 1 -4.76 17.12 44.02
C MET A 1 -3.97 17.59 42.81
N GLN A 2 -2.86 16.95 42.51
CA GLN A 2 -2.14 17.21 41.27
C GLN A 2 -2.98 16.54 40.18
N GLU A 3 -3.65 17.33 39.33
CA GLU A 3 -4.31 16.82 38.13
C GLU A 3 -3.19 16.27 37.23
N TYR A 4 -3.11 14.94 37.14
CA TYR A 4 -2.24 14.32 36.16
C TYR A 4 -2.96 14.42 34.82
N ILE A 5 -2.28 15.00 33.83
CA ILE A 5 -2.83 15.16 32.48
C ILE A 5 -2.81 13.78 31.83
N ASP A 6 -3.98 13.29 31.43
CA ASP A 6 -4.11 12.14 30.54
C ASP A 6 -3.46 12.49 29.20
N VAL A 7 -2.59 11.61 28.70
CA VAL A 7 -1.90 11.82 27.42
C VAL A 7 -2.31 10.76 26.42
N ASN A 8 -2.81 11.21 25.28
CA ASN A 8 -3.16 10.32 24.18
C ASN A 8 -1.94 10.03 23.30
N VAL A 9 -1.73 8.75 23.04
CA VAL A 9 -0.90 8.22 21.97
C VAL A 9 -1.78 7.43 21.03
N THR A 10 -2.40 8.12 20.08
CA THR A 10 -3.31 7.54 19.10
C THR A 10 -2.60 6.49 18.23
N MET A 11 -3.21 5.31 18.11
CA MET A 11 -2.82 4.30 17.14
C MET A 11 -3.51 4.60 15.82
N LYS A 12 -2.70 4.99 14.82
CA LYS A 12 -3.09 4.95 13.40
C LYS A 12 -2.47 3.69 12.79
N ASP A 13 -2.83 3.39 11.55
CA ASP A 13 -2.30 2.19 10.91
C ASP A 13 -0.77 2.23 10.82
N ASN A 14 -0.14 1.19 11.37
CA ASN A 14 1.31 1.01 11.50
C ASN A 14 2.07 2.17 12.20
N VAL A 15 1.42 3.07 12.93
CA VAL A 15 2.11 4.18 13.60
C VAL A 15 1.45 4.65 14.90
N PHE A 16 2.28 4.93 15.91
CA PHE A 16 1.86 5.64 17.13
C PHE A 16 2.04 7.15 16.96
N THR A 17 1.02 7.94 17.31
CA THR A 17 1.05 9.41 17.22
C THR A 17 0.63 10.06 18.54
N PRO A 18 1.53 10.80 19.22
CA PRO A 18 2.95 10.98 18.93
C PRO A 18 3.79 9.71 19.21
N LYS A 19 4.89 9.51 18.47
CA LYS A 19 5.80 8.36 18.66
C LYS A 19 6.52 8.39 20.01
N ARG A 20 6.77 9.58 20.58
CA ARG A 20 7.48 9.73 21.85
C ARG A 20 6.77 10.74 22.73
N VAL A 21 6.61 10.38 23.99
CA VAL A 21 5.93 11.21 25.00
C VAL A 21 6.82 11.32 26.22
N THR A 22 6.82 12.49 26.86
CA THR A 22 7.45 12.72 28.16
C THR A 22 6.40 13.18 29.17
N VAL A 23 6.27 12.48 30.29
CA VAL A 23 5.28 12.72 31.35
C VAL A 23 5.92 12.70 32.74
N ASP A 24 5.19 13.21 33.73
CA ASP A 24 5.56 13.09 35.13
C ASP A 24 5.05 11.77 35.74
N PRO A 25 5.69 11.26 36.81
CA PRO A 25 5.23 10.05 37.50
C PRO A 25 3.77 10.13 37.90
N GLY A 26 2.99 9.10 37.57
CA GLY A 26 1.56 9.01 37.89
C GLY A 26 0.63 9.43 36.74
N ALA A 27 1.17 9.86 35.59
CA ALA A 27 0.36 10.12 34.40
C ALA A 27 -0.19 8.83 33.77
N THR A 28 -1.43 8.91 33.28
CA THR A 28 -2.08 7.86 32.49
C THR A 28 -1.87 8.14 31.00
N ILE A 29 -1.45 7.11 30.27
CA ILE A 29 -1.37 7.15 28.82
C ILE A 29 -2.54 6.35 28.25
N HIS A 30 -3.21 6.94 27.28
CA HIS A 30 -4.30 6.35 26.54
C HIS A 30 -3.86 6.06 25.11
N TRP A 31 -4.16 4.87 24.60
CA TRP A 31 -3.91 4.46 23.23
C TRP A 31 -5.23 4.14 22.54
N PRO A 32 -5.97 5.15 22.04
CA PRO A 32 -7.14 4.89 21.22
C PRO A 32 -6.72 4.36 19.85
N ASN A 33 -7.41 3.33 19.36
CA ASN A 33 -7.25 2.82 18.01
C ASN A 33 -8.14 3.59 17.02
N GLU A 34 -7.52 4.50 16.29
CA GLU A 34 -8.17 5.29 15.24
C GLU A 34 -7.76 4.85 13.82
N GLY A 35 -6.96 3.79 13.69
CA GLY A 35 -6.62 3.16 12.42
C GLY A 35 -7.75 2.29 11.87
N TYR A 36 -7.52 1.66 10.73
CA TYR A 36 -8.44 0.69 10.14
C TYR A 36 -8.08 -0.76 10.51
N ASN A 37 -6.91 -0.97 11.13
CA ASN A 37 -6.40 -2.27 11.53
C ASN A 37 -6.28 -2.43 13.05
N GLU A 38 -6.24 -3.68 13.51
CA GLU A 38 -5.97 -4.02 14.91
C GLU A 38 -4.50 -3.75 15.27
N HIS A 39 -4.25 -3.26 16.49
CA HIS A 39 -2.91 -2.95 16.98
C HIS A 39 -2.68 -3.51 18.38
N ASN A 40 -1.43 -3.47 18.85
CA ASN A 40 -1.08 -3.75 20.24
C ASN A 40 0.15 -2.94 20.65
N ILE A 41 0.47 -2.95 21.95
CA ILE A 41 1.57 -2.15 22.55
C ILE A 41 2.54 -3.02 23.34
N ILE A 42 3.15 -4.01 22.68
CA ILE A 42 4.09 -4.96 23.30
C ILE A 42 5.30 -4.19 23.87
N PRO A 43 5.58 -4.27 25.19
CA PRO A 43 6.76 -3.65 25.77
C PRO A 43 8.06 -4.36 25.35
N ASP A 44 9.12 -3.59 25.12
CA ASP A 44 10.44 -4.14 24.74
C ASP A 44 11.07 -5.00 25.86
N LYS A 45 10.73 -4.71 27.12
CA LYS A 45 11.20 -5.48 28.28
C LYS A 45 10.28 -6.67 28.53
N LYS A 46 10.86 -7.88 28.49
CA LYS A 46 10.16 -9.13 28.85
C LYS A 46 9.61 -9.03 30.29
N LYS A 47 8.31 -9.36 30.47
CA LYS A 47 7.55 -9.36 31.74
C LYS A 47 7.08 -7.98 32.26
N ALA A 48 6.74 -7.05 31.38
CA ALA A 48 5.95 -5.90 31.81
C ALA A 48 4.51 -6.32 32.15
N GLU A 49 3.88 -5.60 33.09
CA GLU A 49 2.50 -5.83 33.56
C GLU A 49 1.46 -5.10 32.70
N TRP A 50 1.87 -4.55 31.56
CA TRP A 50 1.06 -3.76 30.64
C TRP A 50 1.39 -4.15 29.22
N GLY A 51 0.41 -4.02 28.31
CA GLY A 51 0.56 -4.33 26.89
C GLY A 51 0.75 -5.81 26.58
N ASP A 52 -0.14 -6.37 25.75
CA ASP A 52 -0.05 -7.72 25.15
C ASP A 52 -1.29 -8.06 24.31
N LYS A 53 -2.44 -7.45 24.64
CA LYS A 53 -3.71 -7.63 23.93
C LYS A 53 -3.74 -6.91 22.59
N LEU A 54 -4.43 -7.52 21.64
CA LEU A 54 -4.92 -6.82 20.45
C LEU A 54 -6.02 -5.85 20.86
N ILE A 55 -5.98 -4.67 20.24
CA ILE A 55 -6.88 -3.55 20.45
C ILE A 55 -7.59 -3.35 19.12
N GLY A 56 -8.90 -3.62 19.11
CA GLY A 56 -9.75 -3.51 17.94
C GLY A 56 -9.92 -2.07 17.46
N VAL A 57 -10.44 -1.89 16.24
CA VAL A 57 -10.75 -0.57 15.68
C VAL A 57 -11.79 0.14 16.56
N GLY A 58 -11.49 1.37 16.98
CA GLY A 58 -12.34 2.15 17.87
C GLY A 58 -12.24 1.78 19.36
N GLU A 59 -11.47 0.75 19.72
CA GLU A 59 -11.17 0.42 21.11
C GLU A 59 -9.98 1.23 21.64
N GLU A 60 -9.79 1.23 22.95
CA GLU A 60 -8.69 1.92 23.63
C GLU A 60 -8.04 1.02 24.68
N TYR A 61 -6.74 1.21 24.88
CA TYR A 61 -6.01 0.70 26.03
C TYR A 61 -5.46 1.86 26.86
N GLU A 62 -5.45 1.74 28.18
CA GLU A 62 -4.89 2.75 29.08
C GLU A 62 -3.93 2.13 30.10
N TYR A 63 -2.89 2.88 30.48
CA TYR A 63 -1.99 2.49 31.56
C TYR A 63 -1.34 3.67 32.25
N THR A 64 -1.25 3.61 33.58
CA THR A 64 -0.63 4.65 34.42
C THR A 64 0.82 4.33 34.74
N PHE A 65 1.74 5.24 34.38
CA PHE A 65 3.16 5.07 34.63
C PHE A 65 3.62 5.80 35.90
N ALA A 66 3.71 5.07 37.02
CA ALA A 66 4.06 5.64 38.32
C ALA A 66 5.57 5.77 38.59
N LYS A 67 6.43 5.09 37.84
CA LYS A 67 7.88 5.01 38.13
C LYS A 67 8.69 5.78 37.08
N PRO A 68 9.66 6.63 37.47
CA PRO A 68 10.60 7.23 36.54
C PRO A 68 11.30 6.18 35.68
N GLY A 69 11.41 6.43 34.38
CA GLY A 69 12.03 5.50 33.45
C GLY A 69 11.67 5.76 31.99
N VAL A 70 12.35 5.03 31.10
CA VAL A 70 12.02 4.99 29.67
C VAL A 70 11.36 3.65 29.37
N TYR A 71 10.16 3.72 28.81
CA TYR A 71 9.27 2.60 28.49
C TYR A 71 9.09 2.55 26.99
N GLU A 72 9.86 1.69 26.34
CA GLU A 72 9.81 1.43 24.91
C GLU A 72 8.83 0.29 24.61
N TYR A 73 8.05 0.44 23.54
CA TYR A 73 7.02 -0.51 23.12
C TYR A 73 6.81 -0.48 21.61
N PHE A 74 6.24 -1.56 21.07
CA PHE A 74 5.98 -1.71 19.64
C PHE A 74 4.70 -2.49 19.38
N CYS A 75 4.13 -2.34 18.18
CA CYS A 75 3.10 -3.25 17.72
C CYS A 75 3.73 -4.49 17.10
N SER A 76 3.35 -5.70 17.52
CA SER A 76 3.90 -6.95 16.96
C SER A 76 3.51 -7.18 15.50
N ILE A 77 2.35 -6.68 15.09
CA ILE A 77 1.82 -6.81 13.72
C ILE A 77 2.55 -5.85 12.77
N HIS A 78 2.87 -4.63 13.23
CA HIS A 78 3.31 -3.53 12.37
C HIS A 78 4.71 -2.97 12.69
N GLY A 79 5.40 -3.52 13.70
CA GLY A 79 6.70 -3.04 14.15
C GLY A 79 7.58 -4.13 14.75
N SER A 80 8.69 -3.68 15.33
CA SER A 80 9.64 -4.46 16.11
C SER A 80 10.32 -3.52 17.13
N PRO A 81 11.07 -4.03 18.12
CA PRO A 81 11.83 -3.18 19.03
C PRO A 81 12.67 -2.12 18.27
N GLY A 82 12.42 -0.85 18.58
CA GLY A 82 13.08 0.32 17.97
C GLY A 82 12.73 0.66 16.51
N ARG A 83 11.84 -0.07 15.82
CA ARG A 83 11.56 0.14 14.38
C ARG A 83 10.09 -0.08 13.99
N GLY A 84 9.66 0.56 12.89
CA GLY A 84 8.28 0.47 12.39
C GLY A 84 7.30 1.17 13.33
N MET A 85 6.17 0.52 13.64
CA MET A 85 5.23 0.97 14.67
C MET A 85 5.83 0.80 16.08
N PHE A 86 6.65 1.76 16.47
CA PHE A 86 7.40 1.80 17.72
C PHE A 86 7.20 3.15 18.43
N GLY A 87 7.06 3.10 19.75
CA GLY A 87 6.88 4.27 20.59
C GLY A 87 7.68 4.21 21.89
N SER A 88 7.80 5.36 22.56
CA SER A 88 8.44 5.43 23.88
C SER A 88 7.75 6.43 24.81
N ILE A 89 7.46 6.02 26.05
CA ILE A 89 7.04 6.89 27.14
C ILE A 89 8.25 7.15 28.05
N THR A 90 8.55 8.42 28.29
CA THR A 90 9.60 8.87 29.20
C THR A 90 8.96 9.47 30.43
N VAL A 91 9.10 8.80 31.58
CA VAL A 91 8.60 9.29 32.87
C VAL A 91 9.73 9.99 33.59
N ARG A 92 9.56 11.28 33.90
CA ARG A 92 10.58 12.12 34.56
C ARG A 92 10.93 11.60 35.96
N ASN A 93 12.12 11.93 36.43
CA ASN A 93 12.53 11.79 37.82
C ASN A 93 11.75 12.76 38.72
N ALA A 94 11.74 12.51 40.03
CA ALA A 94 11.05 13.36 41.00
C ALA A 94 11.59 14.81 41.06
N ASP A 95 12.81 15.04 40.60
CA ASP A 95 13.44 16.36 40.48
C ASP A 95 13.13 17.07 39.15
N GLY A 96 12.24 16.50 38.32
CA GLY A 96 11.86 17.03 37.02
C GLY A 96 12.86 16.73 35.89
N THR A 97 13.96 16.03 36.17
CA THR A 97 14.93 15.64 35.13
C THR A 97 14.48 14.40 34.36
N VAL A 98 15.01 14.20 33.15
CA VAL A 98 14.72 13.00 32.35
C VAL A 98 15.67 11.86 32.74
N PRO A 99 15.20 10.62 32.96
CA PRO A 99 16.07 9.48 33.25
C PRO A 99 17.09 9.25 32.12
N SER A 100 18.35 8.95 32.47
CA SER A 100 19.37 8.67 31.46
C SER A 100 19.01 7.38 30.70
N SER A 101 18.68 7.49 29.41
CA SER A 101 18.57 6.30 28.56
C SER A 101 19.97 5.79 28.23
N LYS A 102 20.18 4.46 28.30
CA LYS A 102 21.24 3.86 27.50
C LYS A 102 20.86 4.13 26.05
N LYS A 103 21.70 4.89 25.31
CA LYS A 103 21.47 5.17 23.89
C LYS A 103 21.06 3.88 23.19
N SER A 104 19.83 3.80 22.69
CA SER A 104 19.51 2.79 21.70
C SER A 104 20.32 3.15 20.46
N ASN A 105 21.11 2.20 20.00
CA ASN A 105 21.92 2.36 18.79
C ASN A 105 20.94 2.43 17.60
N ALA A 106 20.47 3.63 17.28
CA ALA A 106 19.94 3.91 15.95
C ALA A 106 21.08 3.62 14.95
N PRO A 107 20.87 2.79 13.92
CA PRO A 107 21.88 2.57 12.91
C PRO A 107 22.19 3.90 12.21
N ASP A 108 23.46 4.26 12.20
CA ASP A 108 23.99 5.41 11.47
C ASP A 108 23.77 5.21 9.95
N GLU A 109 23.11 6.19 9.30
CA GLU A 109 22.73 6.19 7.87
C GLU A 109 23.94 6.19 6.90
N THR A 110 25.17 6.07 7.39
CA THR A 110 26.38 6.29 6.57
C THR A 110 27.33 5.10 6.45
N ALA A 111 26.94 3.91 6.91
CA ALA A 111 27.77 2.70 6.78
C ALA A 111 27.89 2.23 5.30
N THR A 112 28.83 2.84 4.58
CA THR A 112 29.37 2.38 3.30
C THR A 112 30.18 1.10 3.55
N SER A 113 29.55 -0.07 3.33
CA SER A 113 30.27 -1.34 3.42
C SER A 113 31.23 -1.47 2.23
N SER A 114 32.51 -1.27 2.51
CA SER A 114 33.65 -1.49 1.60
C SER A 114 34.07 -2.96 1.47
N GLY A 115 33.35 -3.88 2.12
CA GLY A 115 33.54 -5.32 1.98
C GLY A 115 32.93 -5.85 0.67
N LYS A 116 33.55 -6.86 0.06
CA LYS A 116 32.95 -7.59 -1.06
C LYS A 116 31.62 -8.21 -0.61
N SER A 117 30.51 -7.75 -1.19
CA SER A 117 29.17 -8.34 -1.02
C SER A 117 29.24 -9.86 -1.21
N LYS A 118 28.70 -10.61 -0.25
CA LYS A 118 28.66 -12.07 -0.25
C LYS A 118 27.29 -12.56 -0.72
N THR A 119 27.29 -13.72 -1.38
CA THR A 119 26.07 -14.50 -1.60
C THR A 119 25.93 -15.59 -0.53
N ILE A 120 24.76 -15.63 0.12
CA ILE A 120 24.34 -16.66 1.05
C ILE A 120 23.25 -17.47 0.36
N ARG A 121 23.53 -18.73 0.02
CA ARG A 121 22.60 -19.60 -0.70
C ARG A 121 21.69 -20.33 0.28
N VAL A 122 20.41 -20.38 -0.03
CA VAL A 122 19.41 -21.16 0.72
C VAL A 122 18.96 -22.33 -0.17
N PRO A 123 19.01 -23.60 0.29
CA PRO A 123 19.38 -24.05 1.64
C PRO A 123 20.89 -24.31 1.87
N ALA A 124 21.76 -24.11 0.88
CA ALA A 124 23.13 -24.65 0.90
C ALA A 124 24.06 -24.04 1.98
N ASP A 125 24.00 -22.73 2.20
CA ASP A 125 24.81 -22.01 3.20
C ASP A 125 23.99 -21.67 4.47
N ALA A 126 22.65 -21.69 4.39
CA ALA A 126 21.70 -21.54 5.49
C ALA A 126 20.44 -22.36 5.22
N LYS A 127 19.93 -23.10 6.21
CA LYS A 127 18.82 -24.05 6.02
C LYS A 127 17.48 -23.39 5.64
N THR A 128 17.26 -22.15 6.09
CA THR A 128 16.01 -21.40 5.95
C THR A 128 16.29 -20.03 5.33
N ILE A 129 15.26 -19.38 4.80
CA ILE A 129 15.38 -18.00 4.28
C ILE A 129 15.70 -17.05 5.43
N GLN A 130 15.01 -17.17 6.57
CA GLN A 130 15.33 -16.38 7.78
C GLN A 130 16.78 -16.57 8.20
N GLY A 131 17.28 -17.81 8.26
CA GLY A 131 18.66 -18.08 8.62
C GLY A 131 19.68 -17.55 7.60
N GLY A 132 19.26 -17.33 6.34
CA GLY A 132 20.04 -16.61 5.34
C GLY A 132 20.08 -15.11 5.61
N VAL A 133 18.93 -14.52 5.94
CA VAL A 133 18.79 -13.10 6.32
C VAL A 133 19.56 -12.79 7.60
N ASP A 134 19.48 -13.63 8.62
CA ASP A 134 20.18 -13.47 9.91
C ASP A 134 21.71 -13.46 9.74
N LYS A 135 22.22 -14.13 8.70
CA LYS A 135 23.66 -14.17 8.37
C LYS A 135 24.10 -13.03 7.46
N ALA A 136 23.17 -12.29 6.87
CA ALA A 136 23.47 -11.27 5.89
C ALA A 136 23.95 -9.99 6.56
N ASN A 137 25.01 -9.39 6.01
CA ASN A 137 25.43 -8.03 6.32
C ASN A 137 24.88 -7.05 5.28
N PRO A 138 24.90 -5.73 5.54
CA PRO A 138 24.46 -4.77 4.55
C PRO A 138 25.20 -4.86 3.22
N GLY A 139 24.43 -5.05 2.14
CA GLY A 139 24.91 -5.26 0.78
C GLY A 139 25.03 -6.72 0.35
N ASP A 140 24.85 -7.69 1.25
CA ASP A 140 24.87 -9.12 0.91
C ASP A 140 23.60 -9.54 0.14
N MET A 141 23.70 -10.66 -0.56
CA MET A 141 22.59 -11.31 -1.26
C MET A 141 22.22 -12.63 -0.59
N VAL A 142 20.94 -12.83 -0.28
CA VAL A 142 20.35 -14.12 0.06
C VAL A 142 19.74 -14.72 -1.21
N LEU A 143 20.37 -15.75 -1.77
CA LEU A 143 19.94 -16.40 -3.00
C LEU A 143 19.19 -17.71 -2.68
N VAL A 144 17.89 -17.72 -2.93
CA VAL A 144 16.97 -18.79 -2.57
C VAL A 144 16.73 -19.73 -3.75
N SER A 145 17.06 -21.01 -3.56
CA SER A 145 16.87 -22.04 -4.57
C SER A 145 15.37 -22.31 -4.83
N PRO A 146 15.01 -23.02 -5.91
CA PRO A 146 13.66 -23.52 -6.09
C PRO A 146 13.24 -24.43 -4.92
N GLY A 147 12.03 -24.24 -4.40
CA GLY A 147 11.49 -24.94 -3.24
C GLY A 147 10.22 -24.26 -2.71
N VAL A 148 9.48 -24.98 -1.88
CA VAL A 148 8.35 -24.42 -1.12
C VAL A 148 8.80 -24.25 0.34
N TYR A 149 8.80 -23.00 0.79
CA TYR A 149 9.28 -22.57 2.09
C TYR A 149 8.07 -22.12 2.92
N HIS A 150 7.91 -22.71 4.10
CA HIS A 150 6.88 -22.31 5.06
C HIS A 150 7.55 -21.48 6.15
N GLU A 151 7.69 -20.17 5.88
CA GLU A 151 8.42 -19.22 6.72
C GLU A 151 7.70 -17.86 6.72
N ALA A 152 7.87 -17.11 7.80
CA ALA A 152 7.56 -15.68 7.90
C ALA A 152 8.87 -14.95 8.15
N VAL A 153 9.39 -14.27 7.13
CA VAL A 153 10.75 -13.73 7.16
C VAL A 153 10.73 -12.28 7.61
N LEU A 154 11.49 -11.96 8.66
CA LEU A 154 11.70 -10.61 9.16
C LEU A 154 13.08 -10.10 8.73
N VAL A 155 13.10 -8.92 8.11
CA VAL A 155 14.32 -8.26 7.65
C VAL A 155 14.50 -6.93 8.37
N THR A 156 15.58 -6.82 9.13
CA THR A 156 16.01 -5.59 9.83
C THR A 156 17.44 -5.18 9.43
N THR A 157 18.07 -5.88 8.49
CA THR A 157 19.39 -5.52 7.97
C THR A 157 19.24 -4.72 6.69
N ASP A 158 19.82 -3.51 6.67
CA ASP A 158 19.82 -2.63 5.50
C ASP A 158 20.46 -3.29 4.28
N ARG A 159 20.04 -2.88 3.09
CA ARG A 159 20.70 -3.15 1.80
C ARG A 159 20.88 -4.64 1.49
N VAL A 160 20.11 -5.52 2.12
CA VAL A 160 20.08 -6.95 1.76
C VAL A 160 19.27 -7.12 0.49
N VAL A 161 19.77 -7.96 -0.42
CA VAL A 161 19.03 -8.41 -1.60
C VAL A 161 18.57 -9.85 -1.38
N ILE A 162 17.26 -10.08 -1.31
CA ILE A 162 16.67 -11.42 -1.21
C ILE A 162 16.13 -11.81 -2.58
N ARG A 163 16.70 -12.85 -3.19
CA ARG A 163 16.42 -13.22 -4.58
C ARG A 163 16.09 -14.69 -4.71
N GLY A 164 14.95 -14.99 -5.34
CA GLY A 164 14.66 -16.35 -5.79
C GLY A 164 15.39 -16.70 -7.10
N VAL A 165 15.76 -17.96 -7.27
CA VAL A 165 16.35 -18.46 -8.52
C VAL A 165 15.30 -18.64 -9.62
N ASP A 166 14.04 -18.86 -9.25
CA ASP A 166 12.93 -19.03 -10.20
C ASP A 166 11.65 -18.47 -9.57
N ARG A 167 11.07 -17.41 -10.15
CA ARG A 167 9.83 -16.78 -9.69
C ARG A 167 8.72 -17.78 -9.39
N ASN A 168 8.55 -18.79 -10.25
CA ASN A 168 7.42 -19.72 -10.20
C ASN A 168 7.71 -20.96 -9.35
N LYS A 169 8.96 -21.17 -8.91
CA LYS A 169 9.37 -22.36 -8.14
C LYS A 169 10.02 -22.05 -6.80
N THR A 170 10.46 -20.81 -6.56
CA THR A 170 10.85 -20.32 -5.23
C THR A 170 9.60 -19.71 -4.58
N ILE A 171 8.95 -20.48 -3.71
CA ILE A 171 7.62 -20.16 -3.18
C ILE A 171 7.69 -20.09 -1.66
N LEU A 172 7.34 -18.94 -1.10
CA LEU A 172 6.92 -18.77 0.29
C LEU A 172 5.43 -19.09 0.41
N ASP A 173 5.07 -20.00 1.31
CA ASP A 173 3.70 -20.50 1.48
C ASP A 173 3.29 -20.44 2.95
N GLY A 174 2.48 -19.45 3.30
CA GLY A 174 2.03 -19.21 4.67
C GLY A 174 0.99 -20.20 5.17
N ARG A 175 0.38 -21.01 4.28
CA ARG A 175 -0.68 -21.99 4.60
C ARG A 175 -1.87 -21.45 5.39
N TYR A 176 -2.06 -20.13 5.39
CA TYR A 176 -3.00 -19.39 6.22
C TYR A 176 -2.75 -19.54 7.72
N GLU A 177 -1.49 -19.77 8.10
CA GLU A 177 -1.00 -19.93 9.48
C GLU A 177 0.05 -18.87 9.83
N LEU A 178 0.66 -18.26 8.81
CA LEU A 178 1.71 -17.26 8.96
C LEU A 178 1.21 -15.91 8.50
N GLU A 179 1.59 -14.88 9.24
CA GLU A 179 1.08 -13.52 9.08
C GLU A 179 1.58 -12.84 7.79
N ASN A 180 2.90 -12.75 7.60
CA ASN A 180 3.54 -12.07 6.48
C ASN A 180 4.59 -12.97 5.81
N GLY A 181 4.73 -12.88 4.48
CA GLY A 181 5.77 -13.63 3.74
C GLY A 181 7.18 -13.11 4.01
N ILE A 182 7.48 -11.92 3.51
CA ILE A 182 8.72 -11.20 3.84
C ILE A 182 8.34 -9.80 4.32
N LYS A 183 8.66 -9.51 5.58
CA LYS A 183 8.40 -8.23 6.25
C LYS A 183 9.71 -7.51 6.51
N ILE A 184 9.84 -6.30 5.98
CA ILE A 184 11.01 -5.44 6.07
C ILE A 184 10.63 -4.25 6.95
N ILE A 185 11.30 -4.10 8.10
CA ILE A 185 10.96 -3.08 9.09
C ILE A 185 12.15 -2.14 9.31
N GLY A 186 12.01 -0.89 8.85
CA GLY A 186 13.02 0.15 9.03
C GLY A 186 14.39 -0.23 8.47
N ALA A 187 14.45 -1.13 7.49
CA ALA A 187 15.68 -1.57 6.85
C ALA A 187 15.78 -0.96 5.44
N ASN A 188 16.68 0.00 5.29
CA ASN A 188 16.79 0.83 4.09
C ASN A 188 17.46 0.09 2.95
N GLY A 189 17.03 0.34 1.71
CA GLY A 189 17.62 -0.21 0.50
C GLY A 189 17.44 -1.71 0.28
N VAL A 190 16.52 -2.36 1.02
CA VAL A 190 16.24 -3.80 0.88
C VAL A 190 15.51 -4.09 -0.42
N VAL A 191 15.94 -5.17 -1.09
CA VAL A 191 15.34 -5.65 -2.33
C VAL A 191 14.81 -7.05 -2.13
N VAL A 192 13.60 -7.30 -2.62
CA VAL A 192 13.04 -8.65 -2.77
C VAL A 192 12.71 -8.88 -4.23
N GLU A 193 13.21 -9.97 -4.82
CA GLU A 193 13.00 -10.21 -6.25
C GLU A 193 12.89 -11.68 -6.67
N ASN A 194 12.14 -11.91 -7.75
CA ASN A 194 12.05 -13.18 -8.48
C ASN A 194 11.56 -14.37 -7.63
N MET A 195 10.47 -14.20 -6.89
CA MET A 195 9.87 -15.25 -6.05
C MET A 195 8.35 -15.08 -5.88
N THR A 196 7.71 -16.09 -5.32
CA THR A 196 6.26 -16.08 -5.04
C THR A 196 6.00 -16.13 -3.53
N ALA A 197 5.03 -15.36 -3.03
CA ALA A 197 4.41 -15.51 -1.72
C ALA A 197 2.92 -15.87 -1.88
N ARG A 198 2.41 -16.80 -1.07
CA ARG A 198 0.99 -17.16 -1.11
C ARG A 198 0.43 -17.60 0.23
N ARG A 199 -0.89 -17.45 0.39
CA ARG A 199 -1.65 -17.98 1.54
C ARG A 199 -1.12 -17.47 2.88
N TYR A 200 -0.92 -16.16 2.98
CA TYR A 200 -0.54 -15.49 4.23
C TYR A 200 -1.78 -14.85 4.86
N GLU A 201 -1.82 -14.77 6.19
CA GLU A 201 -2.96 -14.21 6.92
C GLU A 201 -3.09 -12.68 6.79
N ARG A 202 -1.99 -11.99 6.46
CA ARG A 202 -1.94 -10.56 6.17
C ARG A 202 -1.32 -10.31 4.81
N ASN A 203 0.02 -10.29 4.70
CA ASN A 203 0.68 -9.76 3.50
C ASN A 203 1.66 -10.72 2.84
N GLY A 204 1.87 -10.54 1.52
CA GLY A 204 2.89 -11.28 0.78
C GLY A 204 4.29 -10.71 1.02
N PHE A 205 4.50 -9.48 0.55
CA PHE A 205 5.77 -8.75 0.68
C PHE A 205 5.49 -7.35 1.22
N PHE A 206 6.12 -7.00 2.35
CA PHE A 206 5.78 -5.82 3.12
C PHE A 206 7.02 -5.01 3.51
N TRP A 207 7.10 -3.76 3.04
CA TRP A 207 8.07 -2.77 3.50
C TRP A 207 7.39 -1.72 4.37
N THR A 208 7.95 -1.44 5.54
CA THR A 208 7.45 -0.39 6.43
C THR A 208 8.56 0.46 7.04
N GLY A 209 8.36 1.78 7.01
CA GLY A 209 9.30 2.74 7.60
C GLY A 209 10.65 2.79 6.90
N VAL A 210 10.72 2.54 5.59
CA VAL A 210 12.00 2.41 4.87
C VAL A 210 12.23 3.51 3.84
N LYS A 211 13.49 3.90 3.69
CA LYS A 211 13.98 4.70 2.57
C LYS A 211 14.71 3.79 1.57
N GLY A 212 14.25 3.84 0.33
CA GLY A 212 14.79 3.01 -0.73
C GLY A 212 14.30 1.57 -0.61
N TYR A 213 13.41 1.14 -1.50
CA TYR A 213 12.95 -0.25 -1.54
C TYR A 213 12.71 -0.72 -2.97
N ARG A 214 12.87 -2.03 -3.20
CA ARG A 214 12.52 -2.63 -4.50
C ARG A 214 11.84 -3.98 -4.35
N GLY A 215 10.66 -4.09 -4.96
CA GLY A 215 10.04 -5.35 -5.35
C GLY A 215 10.18 -5.52 -6.87
N SER A 216 10.70 -6.65 -7.32
CA SER A 216 10.77 -6.94 -8.75
C SER A 216 10.49 -8.40 -9.08
N TYR A 217 9.63 -8.68 -10.07
CA TYR A 217 9.27 -10.05 -10.45
C TYR A 217 8.68 -10.87 -9.30
N LEU A 218 7.90 -10.23 -8.44
CA LEU A 218 7.20 -10.84 -7.31
C LEU A 218 5.82 -11.35 -7.74
N THR A 219 5.39 -12.45 -7.14
CA THR A 219 4.01 -12.95 -7.27
C THR A 219 3.43 -13.06 -5.88
N SER A 220 2.35 -12.34 -5.59
CA SER A 220 1.61 -12.45 -4.33
C SER A 220 0.19 -12.95 -4.61
N THR A 221 -0.23 -14.02 -3.93
CA THR A 221 -1.56 -14.60 -4.14
C THR A 221 -2.26 -15.02 -2.85
N ARG A 222 -3.56 -14.73 -2.73
CA ARG A 222 -4.42 -15.16 -1.61
C ARG A 222 -3.84 -14.76 -0.26
N THR A 223 -3.62 -13.47 -0.08
CA THR A 223 -3.17 -12.90 1.20
C THR A 223 -4.37 -12.25 1.88
N GLY A 224 -4.38 -12.24 3.21
CA GLY A 224 -5.54 -11.80 4.00
C GLY A 224 -5.71 -10.29 4.12
N ASP A 225 -4.78 -9.48 3.60
CA ASP A 225 -4.86 -8.03 3.59
C ASP A 225 -4.31 -7.43 2.28
N TYR A 226 -2.98 -7.31 2.14
CA TYR A 226 -2.32 -6.79 0.94
C TYR A 226 -1.46 -7.83 0.20
N GLY A 227 -1.36 -7.68 -1.11
CA GLY A 227 -0.46 -8.50 -1.92
C GLY A 227 1.01 -8.08 -1.77
N ILE A 228 1.32 -6.91 -2.33
CA ILE A 228 2.65 -6.26 -2.32
C ILE A 228 2.47 -4.86 -1.74
N TYR A 229 3.13 -4.60 -0.61
CA TYR A 229 2.76 -3.55 0.31
C TYR A 229 3.96 -2.70 0.73
N ALA A 230 3.88 -1.39 0.53
CA ALA A 230 4.82 -0.43 1.09
C ALA A 230 4.07 0.67 1.87
N PHE A 231 4.50 0.90 3.11
CA PHE A 231 3.85 1.82 4.04
C PHE A 231 4.88 2.70 4.74
N ASP A 232 4.60 3.98 4.97
CA ASP A 232 5.55 4.92 5.62
C ASP A 232 6.94 4.83 4.97
N SER A 233 6.97 4.70 3.64
CA SER A 233 8.17 4.34 2.88
C SER A 233 8.31 5.20 1.63
N VAL A 234 9.54 5.53 1.28
CA VAL A 234 9.88 6.46 0.20
C VAL A 234 10.98 5.90 -0.71
N GLU A 235 11.12 6.49 -1.90
CA GLU A 235 12.15 6.12 -2.90
C GLU A 235 12.01 4.66 -3.39
N GLY A 236 10.79 4.24 -3.75
CA GLY A 236 10.44 2.86 -4.07
C GLY A 236 10.32 2.50 -5.55
N ILE A 237 10.60 1.23 -5.88
CA ILE A 237 10.23 0.62 -7.17
C ILE A 237 9.50 -0.70 -6.92
N LEU A 238 8.30 -0.83 -7.47
CA LEU A 238 7.60 -2.11 -7.63
C LEU A 238 7.46 -2.37 -9.14
N ASP A 239 8.13 -3.41 -9.68
CA ASP A 239 8.09 -3.68 -11.12
C ASP A 239 8.03 -5.15 -11.57
N HIS A 240 7.33 -5.41 -12.68
CA HIS A 240 7.13 -6.76 -13.22
C HIS A 240 6.41 -7.72 -12.25
N ASP A 241 5.63 -7.15 -11.34
CA ASP A 241 5.02 -7.86 -10.23
C ASP A 241 3.60 -8.32 -10.57
N TYR A 242 3.09 -9.25 -9.76
CA TYR A 242 1.73 -9.78 -9.88
C TYR A 242 1.08 -9.87 -8.50
N GLY A 243 -0.10 -9.28 -8.35
CA GLY A 243 -0.89 -9.31 -7.11
C GLY A 243 -2.31 -9.81 -7.36
N SER A 244 -2.78 -10.79 -6.57
CA SER A 244 -4.12 -11.36 -6.75
C SER A 244 -4.74 -11.98 -5.50
N GLY A 245 -6.05 -11.81 -5.32
CA GLY A 245 -6.81 -12.45 -4.25
C GLY A 245 -6.63 -11.83 -2.87
N SER A 246 -6.34 -10.53 -2.79
CA SER A 246 -6.21 -9.77 -1.54
C SER A 246 -7.48 -8.94 -1.27
N PRO A 247 -8.03 -8.93 -0.03
CA PRO A 247 -9.25 -8.21 0.30
C PRO A 247 -9.13 -6.69 0.26
N ASP A 248 -7.99 -6.13 0.67
CA ASP A 248 -7.74 -4.71 0.46
C ASP A 248 -7.23 -4.51 -0.96
N ALA A 249 -5.94 -4.74 -1.21
CA ALA A 249 -5.36 -4.49 -2.51
C ALA A 249 -4.27 -5.47 -2.95
N GLY A 250 -4.20 -5.73 -4.26
CA GLY A 250 -3.06 -6.45 -4.84
C GLY A 250 -1.74 -5.68 -4.70
N PHE A 251 -1.82 -4.35 -4.79
CA PHE A 251 -0.70 -3.43 -4.60
C PHE A 251 -1.11 -2.27 -3.69
N TYR A 252 -0.23 -1.93 -2.77
CA TYR A 252 -0.42 -0.77 -1.92
C TYR A 252 0.90 0.01 -1.77
N ILE A 253 0.81 1.33 -1.97
CA ILE A 253 1.80 2.32 -1.52
C ILE A 253 1.01 3.43 -0.86
N GLY A 254 1.26 3.70 0.43
CA GLY A 254 0.49 4.65 1.22
C GLY A 254 1.26 5.25 2.39
N GLN A 255 0.65 6.22 3.05
CA GLN A 255 1.23 7.07 4.09
C GLN A 255 2.67 7.54 3.74
N CYS A 256 2.85 8.26 2.63
CA CYS A 256 4.17 8.80 2.26
C CYS A 256 4.09 10.21 1.66
N PHE A 257 5.08 11.06 1.98
CA PHE A 257 5.22 12.39 1.37
C PHE A 257 6.65 12.97 1.53
N PRO A 258 7.34 13.35 0.43
CA PRO A 258 7.10 12.84 -0.92
C PRO A 258 7.35 11.33 -0.96
N CYS A 259 6.51 10.58 -1.66
CA CYS A 259 6.71 9.14 -1.84
C CYS A 259 7.91 8.82 -2.73
N ASP A 260 8.13 9.60 -3.79
CA ASP A 260 9.19 9.35 -4.79
C ASP A 260 9.24 7.88 -5.26
N SER A 261 8.07 7.29 -5.51
CA SER A 261 7.91 5.85 -5.74
C SER A 261 7.20 5.54 -7.05
N ILE A 262 7.43 4.35 -7.61
CA ILE A 262 6.82 3.91 -8.85
C ILE A 262 6.33 2.46 -8.80
N ILE A 263 5.13 2.22 -9.34
CA ILE A 263 4.62 0.90 -9.73
C ILE A 263 4.61 0.83 -11.26
N ARG A 264 5.22 -0.21 -11.85
CA ARG A 264 5.22 -0.38 -13.31
C ARG A 264 5.29 -1.81 -13.81
N ASP A 265 4.87 -2.03 -15.06
CA ASP A 265 5.01 -3.32 -15.75
C ASP A 265 4.35 -4.49 -14.99
N SER A 266 3.35 -4.18 -14.16
CA SER A 266 2.76 -5.11 -13.20
C SER A 266 1.32 -5.48 -13.57
N ILE A 267 0.81 -6.54 -12.96
CA ILE A 267 -0.58 -7.01 -13.16
C ILE A 267 -1.25 -7.16 -11.79
N SER A 268 -2.42 -6.54 -11.63
CA SER A 268 -3.26 -6.70 -10.43
C SER A 268 -4.66 -7.19 -10.81
N GLU A 269 -5.07 -8.33 -10.27
CA GLU A 269 -6.37 -8.93 -10.59
C GLU A 269 -7.02 -9.75 -9.46
N TYR A 270 -8.35 -9.81 -9.45
CA TYR A 270 -9.15 -10.56 -8.45
C TYR A 270 -8.94 -10.11 -7.00
N ASN A 271 -8.67 -8.83 -6.79
CA ASN A 271 -8.56 -8.21 -5.46
C ASN A 271 -9.84 -7.42 -5.12
N GLY A 272 -9.92 -6.92 -3.89
CA GLY A 272 -10.82 -5.80 -3.57
C GLY A 272 -10.46 -4.61 -4.46
N LEU A 273 -9.29 -4.04 -4.26
CA LEU A 273 -8.72 -2.97 -5.05
C LEU A 273 -7.54 -3.49 -5.88
N GLY A 274 -7.42 -3.07 -7.13
CA GLY A 274 -6.23 -3.32 -7.91
C GLY A 274 -5.02 -2.65 -7.24
N TYR A 275 -5.14 -1.33 -7.04
CA TYR A 275 -4.22 -0.49 -6.27
C TYR A 275 -4.99 0.33 -5.23
N SER A 276 -4.45 0.39 -4.01
CA SER A 276 -4.91 1.28 -2.92
C SER A 276 -3.78 2.22 -2.52
N GLY A 277 -4.11 3.49 -2.29
CA GLY A 277 -3.13 4.59 -2.23
C GLY A 277 -3.39 5.60 -1.14
N THR A 278 -3.87 5.16 0.01
CA THR A 278 -4.26 6.02 1.12
C THR A 278 -3.13 6.99 1.48
N ASN A 279 -3.41 8.29 1.38
CA ASN A 279 -2.49 9.40 1.70
C ASN A 279 -1.13 9.35 0.97
N ALA A 280 -0.99 8.56 -0.10
CA ALA A 280 0.24 8.44 -0.88
C ALA A 280 0.46 9.67 -1.76
N SER A 281 1.45 10.49 -1.39
CA SER A 281 1.57 11.83 -1.93
C SER A 281 2.97 12.17 -2.45
N GLY A 282 3.04 12.95 -3.54
CA GLY A 282 4.29 13.50 -4.06
C GLY A 282 5.13 12.51 -4.86
N ASN A 283 5.21 12.73 -6.17
CA ASN A 283 6.02 11.96 -7.13
C ASN A 283 5.75 10.45 -7.13
N LEU A 284 4.53 10.04 -6.76
CA LEU A 284 4.06 8.68 -6.95
C LEU A 284 3.63 8.47 -8.42
N VAL A 285 4.13 7.42 -9.06
CA VAL A 285 3.79 7.07 -10.44
C VAL A 285 3.25 5.65 -10.52
N ILE A 286 2.09 5.49 -11.16
CA ILE A 286 1.50 4.18 -11.50
C ILE A 286 1.48 4.09 -13.02
N ALA A 287 2.32 3.23 -13.60
CA ALA A 287 2.56 3.26 -15.03
C ALA A 287 2.57 1.88 -15.72
N ASN A 288 2.21 1.85 -17.00
CA ASN A 288 2.39 0.70 -17.90
C ASN A 288 1.99 -0.66 -17.29
N SER A 289 0.91 -0.69 -16.53
CA SER A 289 0.45 -1.86 -15.78
C SER A 289 -0.97 -2.24 -16.18
N ILE A 290 -1.38 -3.46 -15.84
CA ILE A 290 -2.70 -4.00 -16.12
C ILE A 290 -3.48 -4.15 -14.81
N TRP A 291 -4.65 -3.52 -14.75
CA TRP A 291 -5.52 -3.51 -13.57
C TRP A 291 -6.90 -4.01 -13.97
N ARG A 292 -7.23 -5.25 -13.62
CA ARG A 292 -8.44 -5.91 -14.15
C ARG A 292 -9.11 -6.85 -13.18
N TYR A 293 -10.41 -7.07 -13.33
CA TYR A 293 -11.15 -8.10 -12.58
C TYR A 293 -11.08 -7.97 -11.06
N ASN A 294 -10.77 -6.77 -10.56
CA ASN A 294 -10.89 -6.40 -9.16
C ASN A 294 -12.30 -5.89 -8.89
N ARG A 295 -12.65 -5.51 -7.65
CA ARG A 295 -13.87 -4.69 -7.45
C ARG A 295 -13.68 -3.30 -7.98
N ALA A 296 -12.53 -2.68 -7.72
CA ALA A 296 -12.14 -1.41 -8.33
C ALA A 296 -10.70 -1.47 -8.82
N GLY A 297 -10.38 -0.73 -9.87
CA GLY A 297 -9.04 -0.75 -10.47
C GLY A 297 -8.01 0.00 -9.64
N ILE A 298 -7.79 1.27 -9.94
CA ILE A 298 -6.76 2.11 -9.31
C ILE A 298 -7.45 3.14 -8.41
N VAL A 299 -7.13 3.13 -7.11
CA VAL A 299 -7.80 3.98 -6.11
C VAL A 299 -6.80 4.77 -5.26
N PRO A 300 -6.28 5.92 -5.73
CA PRO A 300 -5.66 6.90 -4.85
C PRO A 300 -6.74 7.58 -4.00
N ASN A 301 -6.61 7.49 -2.68
CA ASN A 301 -7.61 7.97 -1.73
C ASN A 301 -7.01 8.72 -0.54
N SER A 302 -7.80 9.62 0.06
CA SER A 302 -7.49 10.26 1.34
C SER A 302 -8.26 9.59 2.48
N GLY A 303 -7.67 9.45 3.66
CA GLY A 303 -8.35 8.88 4.83
C GLY A 303 -7.72 9.28 6.15
N ASP A 304 -8.51 9.30 7.23
CA ASP A 304 -8.06 9.72 8.57
C ASP A 304 -7.29 8.63 9.32
N GLY A 305 -7.48 7.36 8.96
CA GLY A 305 -6.85 6.19 9.60
C GLY A 305 -5.34 6.11 9.39
N GLU A 306 -4.78 6.94 8.51
CA GLU A 306 -3.36 7.05 8.22
C GLU A 306 -2.88 8.51 8.35
N ALA A 307 -1.56 8.69 8.53
CA ALA A 307 -0.95 10.01 8.53
C ALA A 307 -0.87 10.61 7.11
N LEU A 308 -0.46 11.88 7.03
CA LEU A 308 -0.13 12.60 5.78
C LEU A 308 -1.30 12.89 4.83
N ALA A 309 -2.55 12.71 5.30
CA ALA A 309 -3.73 13.21 4.62
C ALA A 309 -3.66 14.73 4.35
N PRO A 310 -4.29 15.24 3.28
CA PRO A 310 -4.91 14.48 2.19
C PRO A 310 -3.89 13.94 1.17
N GLN A 311 -4.28 12.88 0.46
CA GLN A 311 -3.58 12.34 -0.70
C GLN A 311 -3.45 13.40 -1.80
N ARG A 312 -2.24 13.55 -2.37
CA ARG A 312 -2.00 14.52 -3.45
C ARG A 312 -0.84 14.21 -4.40
N LYS A 313 -0.92 14.70 -5.64
CA LYS A 313 0.18 14.69 -6.63
C LYS A 313 0.66 13.30 -7.07
N ALA A 314 -0.26 12.34 -7.24
CA ALA A 314 0.03 11.08 -7.91
C ALA A 314 -0.16 11.21 -9.44
N THR A 315 0.57 10.39 -10.20
CA THR A 315 0.45 10.30 -11.66
C THR A 315 0.07 8.88 -12.07
N VAL A 316 -1.08 8.73 -12.73
CA VAL A 316 -1.56 7.46 -13.31
C VAL A 316 -1.42 7.55 -14.83
N ILE A 317 -0.49 6.79 -15.42
CA ILE A 317 -0.09 6.99 -16.81
C ILE A 317 0.19 5.70 -17.61
N GLY A 318 -0.40 5.59 -18.80
CA GLY A 318 -0.06 4.48 -19.71
C GLY A 318 -0.60 3.12 -19.27
N ASN A 319 -1.60 3.07 -18.38
CA ASN A 319 -2.15 1.82 -17.87
C ASN A 319 -3.26 1.26 -18.75
N LEU A 320 -3.47 -0.04 -18.62
CA LEU A 320 -4.61 -0.77 -19.14
C LEU A 320 -5.55 -1.15 -17.98
N VAL A 321 -6.75 -0.58 -17.93
CA VAL A 321 -7.68 -0.72 -16.80
C VAL A 321 -9.05 -1.18 -17.27
N TYR A 322 -9.47 -2.40 -16.94
CA TYR A 322 -10.73 -2.92 -17.48
C TYR A 322 -11.43 -3.95 -16.61
N SER A 323 -12.77 -4.02 -16.74
CA SER A 323 -13.60 -5.05 -16.11
C SER A 323 -13.37 -5.15 -14.60
N ASN A 324 -13.18 -4.01 -13.92
CA ASN A 324 -13.07 -3.98 -12.46
C ASN A 324 -14.48 -3.88 -11.86
N ASN A 325 -15.21 -5.00 -11.95
CA ASN A 325 -16.62 -5.16 -11.56
C ASN A 325 -16.84 -6.38 -10.66
N ASN A 326 -15.76 -7.06 -10.26
CA ASN A 326 -15.84 -8.43 -9.77
C ASN A 326 -16.36 -8.53 -8.33
N GLY A 327 -17.66 -8.77 -8.17
CA GLY A 327 -18.31 -8.95 -6.88
C GLY A 327 -18.01 -10.27 -6.15
N GLU A 328 -17.27 -11.19 -6.77
CA GLU A 328 -16.92 -12.51 -6.19
C GLU A 328 -15.54 -12.52 -5.52
N THR A 329 -14.85 -11.38 -5.44
CA THR A 329 -13.54 -11.26 -4.78
C THR A 329 -13.67 -11.01 -3.27
N PRO A 330 -12.61 -11.32 -2.51
CA PRO A 330 -12.46 -10.77 -1.17
C PRO A 330 -12.42 -9.25 -1.21
N ALA A 331 -12.98 -8.61 -0.18
CA ALA A 331 -13.09 -7.17 -0.10
C ALA A 331 -13.23 -6.63 1.33
N ILE A 332 -12.53 -5.54 1.60
CA ILE A 332 -12.83 -4.63 2.71
C ILE A 332 -14.03 -3.72 2.39
N GLY A 333 -14.51 -2.96 3.38
CA GLY A 333 -15.63 -2.02 3.21
C GLY A 333 -15.40 -0.99 2.10
N ALA A 334 -14.24 -0.34 2.09
CA ALA A 334 -13.88 0.64 1.05
C ALA A 334 -13.86 0.03 -0.36
N ALA A 335 -13.32 -1.19 -0.51
CA ALA A 335 -13.30 -1.91 -1.77
C ALA A 335 -14.70 -2.28 -2.29
N LYS A 336 -15.64 -2.59 -1.39
CA LYS A 336 -17.05 -2.78 -1.76
C LYS A 336 -17.68 -1.47 -2.25
N LEU A 337 -17.39 -0.35 -1.59
CA LEU A 337 -17.93 0.95 -1.97
C LEU A 337 -17.38 1.43 -3.33
N ALA A 338 -16.08 1.23 -3.55
CA ALA A 338 -15.40 1.60 -4.79
C ALA A 338 -15.77 0.73 -6.00
N GLN A 339 -16.50 -0.37 -5.79
CA GLN A 339 -16.75 -1.38 -6.82
C GLN A 339 -17.34 -0.78 -8.10
N GLY A 340 -16.84 -1.26 -9.25
CA GLY A 340 -17.33 -0.86 -10.56
C GLY A 340 -16.66 0.39 -11.12
N ASN A 341 -15.58 0.86 -10.49
CA ASN A 341 -14.80 1.99 -10.98
C ASN A 341 -13.45 1.53 -11.54
N GLY A 342 -13.07 2.09 -12.69
CA GLY A 342 -11.77 1.85 -13.31
C GLY A 342 -10.64 2.57 -12.57
N ILE A 343 -10.63 3.90 -12.65
CA ILE A 343 -9.71 4.77 -11.91
C ILE A 343 -10.57 5.71 -11.05
N LEU A 344 -10.49 5.57 -9.73
CA LEU A 344 -11.28 6.33 -8.75
C LEU A 344 -10.34 7.20 -7.90
N ILE A 345 -10.37 8.51 -8.11
CA ILE A 345 -9.73 9.45 -7.20
C ILE A 345 -10.73 9.79 -6.10
N ALA A 346 -10.52 9.25 -4.90
CA ALA A 346 -11.41 9.45 -3.76
C ALA A 346 -10.81 10.45 -2.77
N GLY A 347 -11.21 11.72 -2.85
CA GLY A 347 -10.73 12.79 -1.97
C GLY A 347 -9.27 13.20 -2.21
N GLY A 348 -8.67 12.78 -3.32
CA GLY A 348 -7.29 13.10 -3.70
C GLY A 348 -7.18 14.43 -4.45
N SER A 349 -6.04 15.11 -4.32
CA SER A 349 -5.82 16.42 -4.98
C SER A 349 -4.61 16.48 -5.91
N ASP A 350 -4.65 17.36 -6.89
CA ASP A 350 -3.51 17.63 -7.79
C ASP A 350 -2.98 16.38 -8.52
N ASN A 351 -3.82 15.36 -8.72
CA ASN A 351 -3.44 14.13 -9.42
C ASN A 351 -3.49 14.33 -10.94
N LEU A 352 -2.64 13.59 -11.66
CA LEU A 352 -2.63 13.55 -13.13
C LEU A 352 -3.00 12.14 -13.61
N VAL A 353 -4.13 12.02 -14.31
CA VAL A 353 -4.55 10.78 -14.97
C VAL A 353 -4.46 10.99 -16.47
N THR A 354 -3.50 10.32 -17.12
CA THR A 354 -3.25 10.59 -18.54
C THR A 354 -2.78 9.39 -19.33
N LYS A 355 -3.13 9.32 -20.62
CA LYS A 355 -2.66 8.28 -21.54
C LYS A 355 -2.99 6.86 -21.07
N ASN A 356 -4.07 6.70 -20.32
CA ASN A 356 -4.58 5.39 -19.94
C ASN A 356 -5.62 4.92 -20.96
N ARG A 357 -5.76 3.60 -21.07
CA ARG A 357 -6.86 2.97 -21.78
C ARG A 357 -7.74 2.25 -20.78
N VAL A 358 -8.99 2.69 -20.67
CA VAL A 358 -9.92 2.30 -19.61
C VAL A 358 -11.25 1.85 -20.23
N TRP A 359 -11.77 0.68 -19.90
CA TRP A 359 -13.10 0.29 -20.41
C TRP A 359 -13.84 -0.75 -19.56
N ASP A 360 -15.15 -0.90 -19.80
CA ASP A 360 -16.03 -1.93 -19.18
C ASP A 360 -16.03 -1.85 -17.65
N HIS A 361 -16.61 -0.78 -17.11
CA HIS A 361 -16.77 -0.57 -15.66
C HIS A 361 -18.24 -0.25 -15.34
N ASP A 362 -18.82 -0.95 -14.37
CA ASP A 362 -20.26 -0.89 -14.05
C ASP A 362 -20.71 0.49 -13.56
N VAL A 363 -19.80 1.30 -12.98
CA VAL A 363 -20.05 2.66 -12.49
C VAL A 363 -19.40 3.69 -13.42
N ALA A 364 -18.09 3.85 -13.36
CA ALA A 364 -17.38 4.86 -14.15
C ALA A 364 -16.00 4.40 -14.60
N GLY A 365 -15.57 4.89 -15.76
CA GLY A 365 -14.24 4.60 -16.30
C GLY A 365 -13.16 5.31 -15.50
N ILE A 366 -13.16 6.64 -15.56
CA ILE A 366 -12.31 7.51 -14.73
C ILE A 366 -13.19 8.48 -13.97
N VAL A 367 -13.07 8.51 -12.64
CA VAL A 367 -13.93 9.33 -11.79
C VAL A 367 -13.16 10.01 -10.65
N SER A 368 -13.54 11.24 -10.34
CA SER A 368 -13.05 12.02 -9.20
C SER A 368 -14.21 12.39 -8.27
N VAL A 369 -14.17 11.96 -7.01
CA VAL A 369 -15.24 12.23 -6.03
C VAL A 369 -14.65 12.58 -4.68
N LEU A 370 -15.45 13.20 -3.81
CA LEU A 370 -15.13 13.27 -2.39
C LEU A 370 -15.00 11.86 -1.76
N ASN A 371 -14.18 11.71 -0.73
CA ASN A 371 -14.18 10.53 0.13
C ASN A 371 -14.76 10.89 1.50
N PRO A 372 -15.90 10.30 1.91
CA PRO A 372 -16.44 10.51 3.24
C PRO A 372 -15.67 9.61 4.24
N ASP A 373 -15.04 10.25 5.22
CA ASP A 373 -14.49 9.61 6.42
C ASP A 373 -14.94 10.46 7.64
N LYS A 374 -14.28 10.34 8.81
CA LYS A 374 -14.44 11.31 9.91
C LYS A 374 -14.30 12.75 9.39
N THR A 375 -13.34 12.95 8.49
CA THR A 375 -13.18 14.13 7.65
C THR A 375 -13.75 13.85 6.26
N VAL A 376 -14.51 14.80 5.70
CA VAL A 376 -14.89 14.74 4.28
C VAL A 376 -13.74 15.29 3.44
N PHE A 377 -13.09 14.43 2.68
CA PHE A 377 -11.99 14.81 1.79
C PHE A 377 -12.51 15.11 0.39
N PHE A 378 -12.47 16.37 -0.04
CA PHE A 378 -12.83 16.74 -1.41
C PHE A 378 -11.69 16.44 -2.40
N ALA A 379 -12.05 15.93 -3.57
CA ALA A 379 -11.08 15.75 -4.65
C ALA A 379 -10.92 17.05 -5.44
N ASN A 380 -9.72 17.63 -5.46
CA ASN A 380 -9.50 18.97 -6.01
C ASN A 380 -8.36 19.01 -7.02
N ARG A 381 -8.47 19.87 -8.04
CA ARG A 381 -7.39 20.17 -9.00
C ARG A 381 -6.82 18.93 -9.71
N ASN A 382 -7.63 17.88 -9.85
CA ASN A 382 -7.23 16.70 -10.59
C ASN A 382 -7.35 16.95 -12.09
N ARG A 383 -6.41 16.41 -12.86
CA ARG A 383 -6.33 16.58 -14.31
C ARG A 383 -6.49 15.23 -14.99
N VAL A 384 -7.59 15.06 -15.71
CA VAL A 384 -7.88 13.85 -16.47
C VAL A 384 -7.77 14.18 -17.96
N ILE A 385 -6.63 13.83 -18.57
CA ILE A 385 -6.32 14.30 -19.93
C ILE A 385 -5.76 13.21 -20.84
N ASN A 386 -6.04 13.27 -22.14
CA ASN A 386 -5.43 12.36 -23.12
C ASN A 386 -5.66 10.87 -22.81
N ASN A 387 -6.83 10.48 -22.30
CA ASN A 387 -7.18 9.07 -22.06
C ASN A 387 -8.11 8.55 -23.16
N ILE A 388 -8.17 7.22 -23.32
CA ILE A 388 -9.21 6.56 -24.11
C ILE A 388 -10.09 5.79 -23.13
N VAL A 389 -11.35 6.19 -23.01
CA VAL A 389 -12.29 5.61 -22.04
C VAL A 389 -13.59 5.22 -22.73
N SER A 390 -14.11 4.03 -22.46
CA SER A 390 -15.30 3.53 -23.17
C SER A 390 -16.08 2.47 -22.39
N GLU A 391 -17.36 2.31 -22.69
CA GLU A 391 -18.20 1.21 -22.20
C GLU A 391 -18.35 1.19 -20.66
N SER A 392 -18.36 2.36 -20.02
CA SER A 392 -18.68 2.47 -18.59
C SER A 392 -20.14 2.89 -18.35
N GLY A 393 -20.66 2.57 -17.15
CA GLY A 393 -22.06 2.77 -16.76
C GLY A 393 -22.54 4.23 -16.79
N GLU A 394 -22.39 4.94 -15.68
CA GLU A 394 -22.82 6.34 -15.55
C GLU A 394 -22.05 7.28 -16.48
N GLY A 395 -20.77 7.01 -16.68
CA GLY A 395 -19.93 7.79 -17.55
C GLY A 395 -18.60 7.11 -17.80
N ASP A 396 -18.11 7.21 -19.03
CA ASP A 396 -16.70 6.94 -19.31
C ASP A 396 -15.83 7.90 -18.47
N LEU A 397 -16.24 9.16 -18.36
CA LEU A 397 -15.65 10.16 -17.47
C LEU A 397 -16.69 10.67 -16.48
N ALA A 398 -16.33 10.79 -15.21
CA ALA A 398 -17.24 11.36 -14.22
C ALA A 398 -16.54 12.20 -13.16
N THR A 399 -17.28 13.09 -12.50
CA THR A 399 -16.81 13.80 -11.31
C THR A 399 -17.98 14.20 -10.41
N PHE A 400 -17.71 14.31 -9.11
CA PHE A 400 -18.66 14.87 -8.15
C PHE A 400 -17.94 15.69 -7.08
N GLY A 401 -18.37 16.95 -6.94
CA GLY A 401 -17.82 17.90 -5.97
C GLY A 401 -16.36 18.29 -6.22
N GLY A 402 -15.83 19.04 -5.25
CA GLY A 402 -14.47 19.58 -5.29
C GLY A 402 -14.26 20.69 -6.33
N GLU A 403 -13.10 21.32 -6.29
CA GLU A 403 -12.79 22.51 -7.08
C GLU A 403 -11.58 22.31 -8.00
N GLY A 404 -11.63 22.92 -9.19
CA GLY A 404 -10.51 22.96 -10.14
C GLY A 404 -10.19 21.63 -10.82
N ASN A 405 -11.01 20.59 -10.64
CA ASN A 405 -10.90 19.37 -11.45
C ASN A 405 -11.16 19.71 -12.92
N CYS A 406 -10.35 19.17 -13.83
CA CYS A 406 -10.45 19.51 -15.24
C CYS A 406 -10.17 18.33 -16.18
N PHE A 407 -10.76 18.42 -17.38
CA PHE A 407 -10.76 17.39 -18.41
C PHE A 407 -10.37 18.02 -19.76
N SER A 408 -9.54 17.33 -20.54
CA SER A 408 -9.23 17.72 -21.93
C SER A 408 -8.64 16.57 -22.75
N ASP A 409 -8.89 16.58 -24.05
CA ASP A 409 -8.26 15.69 -25.03
C ASP A 409 -8.52 14.19 -24.78
N ASN A 410 -9.59 13.85 -24.04
CA ASN A 410 -9.98 12.46 -23.85
C ASN A 410 -10.83 11.98 -25.03
N VAL A 411 -10.71 10.70 -25.36
CA VAL A 411 -11.62 10.01 -26.28
C VAL A 411 -12.60 9.21 -25.44
N PHE A 412 -13.86 9.64 -25.41
CA PHE A 412 -14.93 9.05 -24.62
C PHE A 412 -16.29 9.21 -25.31
N LYS A 413 -17.30 8.44 -24.88
CA LYS A 413 -18.67 8.51 -25.41
C LYS A 413 -19.65 9.15 -24.42
N THR A 414 -19.52 8.85 -23.13
CA THR A 414 -20.44 9.35 -22.10
C THR A 414 -19.69 10.05 -20.97
N SER A 415 -20.30 11.05 -20.35
CA SER A 415 -19.73 11.68 -19.17
C SER A 415 -20.80 12.15 -18.18
N LYS A 416 -20.39 12.31 -16.92
CA LYS A 416 -21.18 12.95 -15.84
C LYS A 416 -20.35 13.99 -15.09
N PRO A 417 -20.62 15.30 -15.24
CA PRO A 417 -21.69 15.92 -16.03
C PRO A 417 -21.58 15.63 -17.53
N SER A 418 -22.67 15.75 -18.26
CA SER A 418 -22.67 15.70 -19.73
C SER A 418 -21.77 16.81 -20.29
N ASN A 419 -21.07 16.54 -21.39
CA ASN A 419 -20.10 17.45 -22.01
C ASN A 419 -19.00 17.89 -21.02
N ILE A 420 -18.45 16.95 -20.25
CA ILE A 420 -17.55 17.26 -19.11
C ILE A 420 -16.33 18.13 -19.48
N GLU A 421 -15.81 18.03 -20.71
CA GLU A 421 -14.69 18.87 -21.18
C GLU A 421 -15.09 20.33 -21.48
N GLU A 422 -16.38 20.59 -21.73
CA GLU A 422 -16.91 21.96 -21.85
C GLU A 422 -17.31 22.54 -20.49
N VAL A 423 -17.81 21.69 -19.59
CA VAL A 423 -18.20 22.08 -18.22
C VAL A 423 -16.96 22.36 -17.37
N LEU A 424 -15.93 21.51 -17.49
CA LEU A 424 -14.72 21.53 -16.67
C LEU A 424 -13.44 21.48 -17.55
N PRO A 425 -13.23 22.43 -18.47
CA PRO A 425 -12.07 22.43 -19.36
C PRO A 425 -10.76 22.63 -18.58
N CYS A 426 -9.69 21.93 -18.98
CA CYS A 426 -8.36 22.25 -18.48
C CYS A 426 -7.83 23.59 -19.05
N PRO A 427 -7.00 24.34 -18.30
CA PRO A 427 -6.45 24.01 -16.97
C PRO A 427 -7.29 24.52 -15.79
N THR A 428 -8.37 25.26 -16.04
CA THR A 428 -9.09 25.99 -14.98
C THR A 428 -10.10 25.11 -14.24
N GLY A 429 -10.66 24.11 -14.91
CA GLY A 429 -11.81 23.36 -14.39
C GLY A 429 -13.07 24.21 -14.28
N VAL A 430 -13.16 25.30 -15.04
CA VAL A 430 -14.29 26.23 -15.05
C VAL A 430 -14.66 26.54 -16.49
N GLY A 431 -15.84 26.07 -16.90
CA GLY A 431 -16.41 26.26 -18.24
C GLY A 431 -17.89 26.61 -18.17
N ILE A 432 -18.72 25.90 -18.93
CA ILE A 432 -20.18 26.12 -18.93
C ILE A 432 -20.85 25.47 -17.71
N PRO A 433 -22.04 25.92 -17.28
CA PRO A 433 -22.79 25.24 -16.22
C PRO A 433 -23.14 23.79 -16.58
N ALA A 434 -23.04 22.87 -15.62
CA ALA A 434 -23.49 21.49 -15.78
C ALA A 434 -25.02 21.43 -15.94
N THR A 435 -25.50 20.52 -16.79
CA THR A 435 -26.93 20.26 -16.97
C THR A 435 -27.43 19.07 -16.15
N ASP A 436 -26.52 18.25 -15.67
CA ASP A 436 -26.74 17.03 -14.91
C ASP A 436 -25.49 16.75 -14.07
N GLU A 437 -25.66 16.08 -12.93
CA GLU A 437 -24.57 15.73 -12.04
C GLU A 437 -24.52 14.22 -11.80
N LEU A 438 -23.38 13.72 -11.34
CA LEU A 438 -23.26 12.36 -10.84
C LEU A 438 -24.02 12.25 -9.52
N ASP A 439 -25.00 11.36 -9.44
CA ASP A 439 -25.70 11.07 -8.17
C ASP A 439 -24.82 10.17 -7.30
N LEU A 440 -23.93 10.77 -6.51
CA LEU A 440 -23.03 10.02 -5.62
C LEU A 440 -23.80 9.25 -4.54
N GLN A 441 -24.92 9.79 -4.05
CA GLN A 441 -25.70 9.19 -2.96
C GLN A 441 -26.32 7.86 -3.39
N LYS A 442 -26.82 7.77 -4.63
CA LYS A 442 -27.25 6.51 -5.25
C LYS A 442 -26.19 5.41 -5.15
N TYR A 443 -24.90 5.74 -5.30
CA TYR A 443 -23.81 4.76 -5.16
C TYR A 443 -23.49 4.42 -3.72
N ILE A 444 -23.57 5.38 -2.81
CA ILE A 444 -23.35 5.12 -1.39
C ILE A 444 -24.43 4.16 -0.86
N ASP A 445 -25.68 4.38 -1.24
CA ASP A 445 -26.84 3.62 -0.73
C ASP A 445 -27.06 2.27 -1.44
N ALA A 446 -26.50 2.10 -2.64
CA ALA A 446 -26.69 0.87 -3.41
C ALA A 446 -26.14 -0.36 -2.67
N SER A 447 -26.92 -1.44 -2.65
CA SER A 447 -26.47 -2.74 -2.14
C SER A 447 -25.22 -3.20 -2.89
N LYS A 448 -24.21 -3.68 -2.14
CA LYS A 448 -22.93 -4.15 -2.69
C LYS A 448 -22.82 -5.66 -2.50
N PRO A 449 -22.28 -6.41 -3.49
CA PRO A 449 -22.01 -7.83 -3.32
C PRO A 449 -21.21 -8.10 -2.04
N PRO A 450 -21.56 -9.15 -1.26
CA PRO A 450 -20.84 -9.47 -0.04
C PRO A 450 -19.38 -9.80 -0.33
N SER A 451 -18.52 -9.64 0.68
CA SER A 451 -17.14 -10.09 0.60
C SER A 451 -17.10 -11.62 0.58
N VAL A 452 -16.19 -12.20 -0.20
CA VAL A 452 -15.91 -13.64 -0.19
C VAL A 452 -14.62 -13.87 0.61
N ASP A 453 -14.58 -14.88 1.48
CA ASP A 453 -13.34 -15.18 2.22
C ASP A 453 -12.18 -15.46 1.24
N TYR A 454 -11.08 -14.72 1.38
CA TYR A 454 -9.88 -14.80 0.54
C TYR A 454 -9.27 -16.21 0.50
N LYS A 455 -9.49 -17.02 1.54
CA LYS A 455 -9.04 -18.42 1.62
C LYS A 455 -9.74 -19.29 0.59
N ILE A 456 -10.99 -18.99 0.23
CA ILE A 456 -11.85 -19.83 -0.64
C ILE A 456 -12.31 -19.12 -1.92
N ALA A 457 -12.15 -17.80 -2.03
CA ALA A 457 -12.59 -17.03 -3.19
C ALA A 457 -12.05 -17.64 -4.50
N LYS A 458 -12.88 -17.67 -5.55
CA LYS A 458 -12.46 -18.22 -6.84
C LYS A 458 -11.45 -17.27 -7.48
N THR A 459 -10.23 -17.74 -7.69
CA THR A 459 -9.19 -17.02 -8.42
C THR A 459 -8.70 -17.90 -9.56
N PRO A 460 -8.22 -17.32 -10.67
CA PRO A 460 -7.56 -18.11 -11.69
C PRO A 460 -6.35 -18.83 -11.09
N LYS A 461 -5.98 -19.94 -11.71
CA LYS A 461 -4.68 -20.55 -11.41
C LYS A 461 -3.61 -19.49 -11.69
N PRO A 462 -2.69 -19.21 -10.76
CA PRO A 462 -1.65 -18.22 -10.98
C PRO A 462 -0.94 -18.49 -12.31
N PRO A 463 -0.86 -17.50 -13.21
CA PRO A 463 -0.21 -17.69 -14.49
C PRO A 463 1.27 -18.02 -14.29
N VAL A 464 1.85 -18.78 -15.22
CA VAL A 464 3.31 -18.89 -15.29
C VAL A 464 3.83 -17.56 -15.83
N LEU A 465 4.49 -16.80 -14.98
CA LEU A 465 4.98 -15.47 -15.31
C LEU A 465 6.47 -15.50 -15.63
N ALA A 466 6.90 -14.58 -16.49
CA ALA A 466 8.32 -14.38 -16.72
C ALA A 466 9.01 -14.00 -15.40
N GLY A 467 10.16 -14.63 -15.16
CA GLY A 467 11.04 -14.29 -14.05
C GLY A 467 12.15 -13.34 -14.48
N MET A 468 12.97 -12.94 -13.52
CA MET A 468 14.19 -12.17 -13.73
C MET A 468 15.15 -12.91 -14.68
N LYS A 469 15.84 -12.17 -15.54
CA LYS A 469 16.90 -12.73 -16.41
C LYS A 469 18.16 -13.01 -15.60
N ASN A 470 18.76 -14.20 -15.81
CA ASN A 470 20.00 -14.64 -15.16
C ASN A 470 20.02 -14.44 -13.63
N PRO A 471 19.05 -14.98 -12.88
CA PRO A 471 18.92 -14.69 -11.44
C PRO A 471 20.14 -15.13 -10.61
N LYS A 472 20.87 -16.18 -11.03
CA LYS A 472 22.08 -16.64 -10.36
C LYS A 472 23.30 -15.75 -10.59
N GLY A 473 23.42 -15.14 -11.77
CA GLY A 473 24.62 -14.39 -12.19
C GLY A 473 24.45 -12.88 -12.26
N ALA A 474 23.22 -12.36 -12.23
CA ALA A 474 22.96 -10.93 -12.21
C ALA A 474 23.50 -10.30 -10.91
N LYS A 475 24.06 -9.10 -11.00
CA LYS A 475 24.59 -8.37 -9.84
C LYS A 475 23.48 -8.12 -8.82
N ALA A 476 23.77 -8.31 -7.54
CA ALA A 476 22.92 -7.84 -6.44
C ALA A 476 23.08 -6.32 -6.32
N VAL A 477 21.98 -5.58 -6.45
CA VAL A 477 21.97 -4.11 -6.39
C VAL A 477 20.93 -3.68 -5.37
N PRO A 478 21.34 -3.20 -4.19
CA PRO A 478 20.44 -2.60 -3.21
C PRO A 478 19.67 -1.40 -3.77
N ALA A 479 18.50 -1.12 -3.22
CA ALA A 479 17.62 -0.04 -3.63
C ALA A 479 18.03 1.30 -2.98
N VAL A 480 19.17 1.87 -3.36
CA VAL A 480 19.68 3.13 -2.76
C VAL A 480 19.65 4.26 -3.79
N GLY A 481 19.21 5.45 -3.37
CA GLY A 481 19.22 6.66 -4.21
C GLY A 481 18.28 6.56 -5.40
N ILE A 482 17.16 5.85 -5.24
CA ILE A 482 16.14 5.72 -6.27
C ILE A 482 15.51 7.10 -6.46
N LYS A 483 15.42 7.52 -7.73
CA LYS A 483 14.66 8.70 -8.13
C LYS A 483 13.48 8.23 -8.96
N ALA A 484 12.28 8.70 -8.62
CA ALA A 484 11.10 8.46 -9.45
C ALA A 484 11.39 8.96 -10.88
N GLU A 485 11.49 8.05 -11.85
CA GLU A 485 11.74 8.40 -13.26
C GLU A 485 10.48 8.98 -13.93
N VAL A 486 9.77 9.91 -13.29
CA VAL A 486 8.47 10.47 -13.73
C VAL A 486 8.54 10.97 -15.18
N ASN A 487 9.67 11.60 -15.56
CA ASN A 487 9.87 12.15 -16.90
C ASN A 487 9.98 11.08 -18.01
N LYS A 488 10.37 9.85 -17.69
CA LYS A 488 10.47 8.75 -18.66
C LYS A 488 9.11 8.31 -19.17
N TRP A 489 8.09 8.38 -18.30
CA TRP A 489 6.73 7.95 -18.61
C TRP A 489 5.93 8.98 -19.39
N LYS A 490 6.39 10.25 -19.47
CA LYS A 490 5.79 11.26 -20.36
C LYS A 490 5.75 10.81 -21.82
N LYS A 491 6.66 9.92 -22.24
CA LYS A 491 6.73 9.33 -23.58
C LYS A 491 5.80 8.13 -23.80
N ALA A 492 5.00 7.73 -22.80
CA ALA A 492 4.01 6.67 -22.96
C ALA A 492 3.11 6.94 -24.18
N ASN A 493 2.84 5.88 -24.94
CA ASN A 493 2.11 5.93 -26.19
C ASN A 493 0.86 5.06 -26.08
N LEU A 494 -0.32 5.66 -26.18
CA LEU A 494 -1.60 4.93 -26.17
C LEU A 494 -1.65 3.81 -27.23
N LYS A 495 -0.99 3.99 -28.38
CA LYS A 495 -0.95 2.99 -29.46
C LYS A 495 -0.18 1.73 -29.09
N SER A 496 0.72 1.77 -28.09
CA SER A 496 1.47 0.59 -27.66
C SER A 496 0.73 -0.25 -26.61
N ILE A 497 -0.36 0.27 -26.03
CA ILE A 497 -1.16 -0.46 -25.05
C ILE A 497 -2.04 -1.47 -25.80
N ARG A 498 -1.65 -2.75 -25.73
CA ARG A 498 -2.35 -3.84 -26.43
C ARG A 498 -3.61 -4.24 -25.68
N MET A 499 -4.72 -4.29 -26.40
CA MET A 499 -5.97 -4.87 -25.94
C MET A 499 -5.85 -6.40 -25.82
N PRO A 500 -6.50 -7.04 -24.84
CA PRO A 500 -6.66 -8.49 -24.85
C PRO A 500 -7.47 -8.92 -26.09
N LYS A 501 -7.12 -10.08 -26.66
CA LYS A 501 -7.79 -10.63 -27.87
C LYS A 501 -9.24 -11.08 -27.60
N ALA A 502 -9.55 -11.43 -26.36
CA ALA A 502 -10.88 -11.78 -25.90
C ALA A 502 -11.22 -10.87 -24.71
N ILE A 503 -12.36 -10.18 -24.81
CA ILE A 503 -12.91 -9.37 -23.73
C ILE A 503 -13.79 -10.31 -22.91
N THR A 504 -13.30 -10.74 -21.75
CA THR A 504 -14.15 -11.40 -20.76
C THR A 504 -14.95 -10.30 -20.08
N ASN A 505 -16.19 -10.08 -20.54
CA ASN A 505 -17.13 -9.24 -19.82
C ASN A 505 -17.39 -9.90 -18.46
N MET A 506 -16.73 -9.43 -17.41
CA MET A 506 -17.14 -9.72 -16.03
C MET A 506 -18.32 -8.85 -15.65
N LYS A 507 -19.32 -8.77 -16.53
CA LYS A 507 -20.60 -8.20 -16.15
C LYS A 507 -21.11 -9.08 -15.03
N THR A 508 -21.23 -8.48 -13.85
CA THR A 508 -22.04 -9.06 -12.78
C THR A 508 -23.34 -9.46 -13.45
N THR A 509 -23.69 -10.75 -13.39
CA THR A 509 -25.02 -11.19 -13.81
C THR A 509 -25.97 -10.28 -13.08
N LYS A 510 -26.69 -9.42 -13.82
CA LYS A 510 -27.76 -8.60 -13.26
C LYS A 510 -28.59 -9.54 -12.42
N THR A 511 -28.53 -9.40 -11.10
CA THR A 511 -29.51 -10.06 -10.24
C THR A 511 -30.88 -9.53 -10.73
N PRO A 512 -31.85 -10.41 -11.02
CA PRO A 512 -33.12 -10.02 -11.64
C PRO A 512 -33.81 -8.83 -10.98
#